data_AF-A0A944XHM1-F1
#
_entry.id   AF-A0A944XHM1-F1
#
_cell.length_a   1.000
_cell.length_b   1.000
_cell.length_c   1.000
_cell.angle_alpha   90.00
_cell.angle_beta   90.00
_cell.angle_gamma   90.00
#
_symmetry.space_group_name_H-M   'P 1'
#
loop_
_entity.id
_entity.type
_entity.pdbx_description
1 polymer ?
#
loop_
_entity_poly.entity_id
_entity_poly.type
_entity_poly.pdbx_seq_one_letter_code
_entity_poly.pdbx_strand_id
1 'polypeptide(L)'
;MRWIYRISILIGLLAQAGVAGADDAEDVFRHSRIAVLGNAMALPESRMHAALSWLANRGKTDVAAALILALRYNRSLSEPISSALSKISGHTGAKTWFDWMLWLEANPEAVPHESYRQIKLETLMQVDPNFARFIPLSPDARIRREEVVWGGVAVDGIPALNNPVQTPADEAKYLIPGELVFGVEINGDARAYPLRIMDWHEMLNDVIGGVPVSLAYCTLCGSGILFETRLDGFDEPLVFGSSGLLYRSNKLMFDRTTDSLWNQFTGRPISGALAGRGIEMKILPIAITSWRQWRATHPHTRVLSLDTGHVRDYSPSGPYGHYFDSPDLMFPALSNGETRPIKDYVFGIRTAGGAKAWPVENFRGTPVINDTVGLINVVLIGNAITRTVRAFRRDDLVFERATPAGPLTANGEPWEITETAIVNPAGKTLPRVAGHVAFSFAWSAFVERARN
;
A
#
# COMPACT_ATOMS: atom_id res chain seq x y z
N MET A 1 -25.42 -80.63 -10.82
CA MET A 1 -24.32 -81.40 -11.46
C MET A 1 -23.38 -80.38 -12.09
N ARG A 2 -22.10 -80.17 -11.77
CA ARG A 2 -21.00 -80.73 -10.94
C ARG A 2 -20.09 -79.51 -10.65
N TRP A 3 -19.79 -79.08 -9.41
CA TRP A 3 -18.70 -79.50 -8.49
C TRP A 3 -17.29 -79.62 -9.12
N ILE A 4 -16.34 -78.72 -8.74
CA ILE A 4 -15.11 -78.98 -7.91
C ILE A 4 -14.06 -77.84 -7.99
N TYR A 5 -13.47 -77.55 -6.82
CA TYR A 5 -12.33 -76.70 -6.43
C TYR A 5 -10.97 -77.00 -7.10
N ARG A 6 -10.05 -76.01 -7.17
CA ARG A 6 -8.73 -76.04 -6.45
C ARG A 6 -7.87 -74.78 -6.60
N ILE A 7 -7.14 -74.52 -5.52
CA ILE A 7 -6.22 -73.42 -5.17
C ILE A 7 -4.78 -73.77 -5.60
N SER A 8 -3.97 -72.78 -6.03
CA SER A 8 -2.60 -72.48 -5.52
C SER A 8 -1.68 -71.75 -6.52
N ILE A 9 -1.25 -70.55 -6.12
CA ILE A 9 0.11 -69.98 -6.18
C ILE A 9 0.76 -69.78 -7.57
N LEU A 10 0.89 -68.50 -7.97
CA LEU A 10 2.17 -67.99 -8.46
C LEU A 10 2.43 -66.58 -7.90
N ILE A 11 3.29 -66.54 -6.89
CA ILE A 11 3.99 -65.34 -6.42
C ILE A 11 5.06 -65.02 -7.47
N GLY A 12 5.17 -63.73 -7.83
CA GLY A 12 6.36 -63.21 -8.51
C GLY A 12 6.11 -62.65 -9.91
N LEU A 13 5.59 -61.43 -9.97
CA LEU A 13 5.89 -60.41 -11.01
C LEU A 13 5.12 -59.12 -10.70
N LEU A 14 5.42 -58.54 -9.53
CA LEU A 14 5.07 -57.16 -9.18
C LEU A 14 6.28 -56.54 -8.47
N ALA A 15 7.39 -56.50 -9.19
CA ALA A 15 8.57 -55.73 -8.82
C ALA A 15 9.10 -55.11 -10.10
N GLN A 16 8.63 -53.88 -10.38
CA GLN A 16 9.12 -52.87 -11.33
C GLN A 16 7.96 -52.18 -12.07
N ALA A 17 7.10 -51.54 -11.29
CA ALA A 17 6.51 -50.27 -11.70
C ALA A 17 6.80 -49.33 -10.54
N GLY A 18 7.81 -48.47 -10.70
CA GLY A 18 8.15 -47.47 -9.71
C GLY A 18 6.92 -46.63 -9.41
N VAL A 19 6.44 -46.69 -8.19
CA VAL A 19 5.51 -45.71 -7.64
C VAL A 19 6.32 -44.42 -7.55
N ALA A 20 6.16 -43.53 -8.54
CA ALA A 20 6.48 -42.12 -8.35
C ALA A 20 5.57 -41.65 -7.21
N GLY A 21 6.13 -41.57 -6.00
CA GLY A 21 5.40 -41.32 -4.77
C GLY A 21 4.58 -40.04 -4.91
N ALA A 22 3.31 -40.12 -4.53
CA ALA A 22 2.57 -38.92 -4.14
C ALA A 22 3.37 -38.28 -3.00
N ASP A 23 3.87 -37.07 -3.21
CA ASP A 23 4.58 -36.31 -2.18
C ASP A 23 3.69 -36.22 -0.93
N ASP A 24 4.21 -36.54 0.25
CA ASP A 24 3.49 -36.30 1.49
C ASP A 24 3.44 -34.79 1.75
N ALA A 25 2.24 -34.22 1.92
CA ALA A 25 2.06 -32.81 2.27
C ALA A 25 2.82 -32.47 3.57
N GLU A 26 2.95 -33.45 4.47
CA GLU A 26 3.74 -33.33 5.70
C GLU A 26 5.24 -33.17 5.40
N ASP A 27 5.77 -33.86 4.39
CA ASP A 27 7.16 -33.70 3.98
C ASP A 27 7.43 -32.31 3.42
N VAL A 28 6.53 -31.78 2.58
CA VAL A 28 6.67 -30.43 2.04
C VAL A 28 6.61 -29.40 3.18
N PHE A 29 5.64 -29.52 4.08
CA PHE A 29 5.54 -28.66 5.27
C PHE A 29 6.81 -28.71 6.12
N ARG A 30 7.27 -29.91 6.48
CA ARG A 30 8.45 -30.12 7.32
C ARG A 30 9.71 -29.49 6.72
N HIS A 31 10.00 -29.75 5.44
CA HIS A 31 11.21 -29.23 4.80
C HIS A 31 11.13 -27.72 4.56
N SER A 32 9.97 -27.19 4.11
CA SER A 32 9.77 -25.74 3.97
C SER A 32 9.88 -25.02 5.31
N ARG A 33 9.33 -25.59 6.38
CA ARG A 33 9.43 -25.04 7.74
C ARG A 33 10.87 -25.03 8.24
N ILE A 34 11.64 -26.10 8.02
CA ILE A 34 13.09 -26.13 8.34
C ILE A 34 13.84 -25.06 7.54
N ALA A 35 13.54 -24.89 6.25
CA ALA A 35 14.20 -23.90 5.41
C ALA A 35 13.94 -22.45 5.87
N VAL A 36 12.75 -22.15 6.40
CA VAL A 36 12.37 -20.80 6.86
C VAL A 36 12.72 -20.54 8.32
N LEU A 37 12.49 -21.49 9.22
CA LEU A 37 12.59 -21.30 10.67
C LEU A 37 13.78 -22.02 11.30
N GLY A 38 14.63 -22.69 10.51
CA GLY A 38 15.71 -23.51 11.05
C GLY A 38 16.65 -22.77 11.99
N ASN A 39 17.01 -21.51 11.70
CA ASN A 39 17.79 -20.67 12.62
C ASN A 39 17.04 -20.37 13.92
N ALA A 40 15.76 -19.97 13.85
CA ALA A 40 14.92 -19.71 15.02
C ALA A 40 14.71 -20.97 15.88
N MET A 41 14.75 -22.15 15.25
CA MET A 41 14.67 -23.46 15.89
C MET A 41 16.03 -24.01 16.36
N ALA A 42 17.12 -23.26 16.21
CA ALA A 42 18.49 -23.69 16.51
C ALA A 42 18.89 -25.03 15.84
N LEU A 43 18.43 -25.26 14.60
CA LEU A 43 18.78 -26.45 13.85
C LEU A 43 20.20 -26.34 13.25
N PRO A 44 20.95 -27.46 13.16
CA PRO A 44 22.24 -27.47 12.47
C PRO A 44 22.09 -27.07 11.00
N GLU A 45 23.08 -26.34 10.46
CA GLU A 45 23.09 -25.95 9.04
C GLU A 45 22.99 -27.14 8.09
N SER A 46 23.58 -28.30 8.43
CA SER A 46 23.47 -29.53 7.63
C SER A 46 22.02 -29.98 7.43
N ARG A 47 21.17 -29.80 8.44
CA ARG A 47 19.73 -30.12 8.36
C ARG A 47 18.99 -29.12 7.48
N MET A 48 19.35 -27.85 7.53
CA MET A 48 18.78 -26.82 6.65
C MET A 48 19.20 -27.03 5.19
N HIS A 49 20.47 -27.36 4.93
CA HIS A 49 20.96 -27.71 3.59
C HIS A 49 20.25 -28.95 3.04
N ALA A 50 20.09 -30.00 3.84
CA ALA A 50 19.34 -31.20 3.42
C ALA A 50 17.89 -30.87 3.04
N ALA A 51 17.22 -30.00 3.81
CA ALA A 51 15.87 -29.55 3.48
C ALA A 51 15.81 -28.74 2.18
N LEU A 52 16.76 -27.82 1.96
CA LEU A 52 16.85 -27.06 0.72
C LEU A 52 17.12 -27.98 -0.49
N SER A 53 18.03 -28.94 -0.35
CA SER A 53 18.30 -29.93 -1.41
C SER A 53 17.07 -30.78 -1.73
N TRP A 54 16.32 -31.21 -0.71
CA TRP A 54 15.08 -31.96 -0.91
C TRP A 54 14.04 -31.13 -1.68
N LEU A 55 13.78 -29.89 -1.25
CA LEU A 55 12.85 -28.97 -1.91
C LEU A 55 13.27 -28.67 -3.36
N ALA A 56 14.56 -28.45 -3.59
CA ALA A 56 15.09 -28.16 -4.92
C ALA A 56 15.03 -29.38 -5.87
N ASN A 57 15.22 -30.60 -5.33
CA ASN A 57 15.11 -31.84 -6.09
C ASN A 57 13.66 -32.22 -6.41
N ARG A 58 12.70 -31.77 -5.60
CA ARG A 58 11.26 -31.90 -5.90
C ARG A 58 10.87 -31.16 -7.17
N GLY A 59 11.57 -30.08 -7.52
CA GLY A 59 11.45 -29.43 -8.84
C GLY A 59 10.11 -28.72 -9.09
N LYS A 60 9.36 -28.40 -8.03
CA LYS A 60 8.05 -27.73 -8.12
C LYS A 60 8.15 -26.30 -7.57
N THR A 61 7.52 -25.34 -8.25
CA THR A 61 7.55 -23.91 -7.92
C THR A 61 6.62 -23.52 -6.76
N ASP A 62 5.74 -24.41 -6.32
CA ASP A 62 4.81 -24.21 -5.19
C ASP A 62 5.52 -23.94 -3.84
N VAL A 63 6.81 -24.28 -3.71
CA VAL A 63 7.63 -23.94 -2.53
C VAL A 63 8.41 -22.63 -2.68
N ALA A 64 8.34 -21.95 -3.83
CA ALA A 64 9.09 -20.72 -4.08
C ALA A 64 8.77 -19.64 -3.04
N ALA A 65 7.50 -19.41 -2.73
CA ALA A 65 7.10 -18.44 -1.70
C ALA A 65 7.73 -18.72 -0.32
N ALA A 66 7.86 -19.98 0.07
CA ALA A 66 8.51 -20.37 1.32
C ALA A 66 10.03 -20.11 1.26
N LEU A 67 10.69 -20.44 0.14
CA LEU A 67 12.11 -20.17 -0.04
C LEU A 67 12.41 -18.65 -0.09
N ILE A 68 11.54 -17.86 -0.72
CA ILE A 68 11.66 -16.39 -0.71
C ILE A 68 11.47 -15.83 0.70
N LEU A 69 10.53 -16.39 1.48
CA LEU A 69 10.40 -16.06 2.89
C LEU A 69 11.68 -16.42 3.66
N ALA A 70 12.29 -17.58 3.38
CA ALA A 70 13.56 -17.98 3.98
C ALA A 70 14.70 -17.02 3.66
N LEU A 71 14.81 -16.50 2.42
CA LEU A 71 15.82 -15.48 2.07
C LEU A 71 15.76 -14.25 2.96
N ARG A 72 14.57 -13.85 3.40
CA ARG A 72 14.39 -12.68 4.26
C ARG A 72 14.94 -12.89 5.67
N TYR A 73 14.72 -14.08 6.23
CA TYR A 73 14.96 -14.38 7.65
C TYR A 73 16.18 -15.26 7.92
N ASN A 74 16.72 -15.95 6.90
CA ASN A 74 17.91 -16.81 6.98
C ASN A 74 19.01 -16.33 6.05
N ARG A 75 19.57 -15.15 6.34
CA ARG A 75 20.59 -14.51 5.49
C ARG A 75 21.86 -15.34 5.34
N SER A 76 22.22 -16.17 6.31
CA SER A 76 23.37 -17.09 6.22
C SER A 76 23.23 -18.14 5.11
N LEU A 77 22.00 -18.47 4.72
CA LEU A 77 21.70 -19.47 3.69
C LEU A 77 21.28 -18.82 2.35
N SER A 78 21.57 -17.53 2.14
CA SER A 78 21.10 -16.79 0.95
C SER A 78 21.50 -17.48 -0.36
N GLU A 79 22.76 -17.92 -0.49
CA GLU A 79 23.27 -18.60 -1.69
C GLU A 79 22.58 -19.98 -1.92
N PRO A 80 22.56 -20.91 -0.94
CA PRO A 80 21.80 -22.17 -1.08
C PRO A 80 20.32 -21.98 -1.41
N ILE A 81 19.65 -21.01 -0.79
CA ILE A 81 18.23 -20.75 -1.04
C ILE A 81 18.02 -20.18 -2.45
N SER A 82 18.84 -19.22 -2.87
CA SER A 82 18.77 -18.64 -4.22
C SER A 82 19.05 -19.69 -5.31
N SER A 83 20.00 -20.60 -5.05
CA SER A 83 20.27 -21.75 -5.92
C SER A 83 19.07 -22.70 -6.03
N ALA A 84 18.41 -23.02 -4.90
CA ALA A 84 17.19 -23.81 -4.90
C ALA A 84 16.05 -23.14 -5.68
N LEU A 85 15.85 -21.84 -5.48
CA LEU A 85 14.88 -21.03 -6.24
C LEU A 85 15.19 -21.04 -7.74
N SER A 86 16.45 -20.87 -8.11
CA SER A 86 16.89 -20.91 -9.51
C SER A 86 16.62 -22.27 -10.16
N LYS A 87 16.87 -23.36 -9.42
CA LYS A 87 16.63 -24.73 -9.88
C LYS A 87 15.14 -25.02 -10.11
N ILE A 88 14.26 -24.61 -9.21
CA ILE A 88 12.81 -24.91 -9.34
C ILE A 88 12.10 -23.98 -10.34
N SER A 89 12.58 -22.75 -10.51
CA SER A 89 11.96 -21.76 -11.39
C SER A 89 12.55 -21.72 -12.80
N GLY A 90 13.78 -22.21 -12.98
CA GLY A 90 14.58 -21.99 -14.19
C GLY A 90 15.09 -20.55 -14.35
N HIS A 91 14.83 -19.66 -13.38
CA HIS A 91 15.23 -18.27 -13.42
C HIS A 91 16.60 -18.05 -12.75
N THR A 92 17.53 -17.39 -13.42
CA THR A 92 18.91 -17.20 -12.92
C THR A 92 19.31 -15.74 -12.74
N GLY A 93 18.42 -14.79 -13.06
CA GLY A 93 18.69 -13.35 -12.97
C GLY A 93 18.57 -12.79 -11.54
N ALA A 94 17.70 -13.38 -10.72
CA ALA A 94 17.44 -12.95 -9.35
C ALA A 94 18.50 -13.47 -8.36
N LYS A 95 19.00 -12.60 -7.49
CA LYS A 95 20.05 -12.95 -6.50
C LYS A 95 19.65 -12.61 -5.08
N THR A 96 18.97 -11.49 -4.90
CA THR A 96 18.58 -10.98 -3.60
C THR A 96 17.14 -11.35 -3.27
N TRP A 97 16.75 -11.21 -2.00
CA TRP A 97 15.35 -11.28 -1.60
C TRP A 97 14.47 -10.32 -2.41
N PHE A 98 14.99 -9.13 -2.72
CA PHE A 98 14.28 -8.12 -3.48
C PHE A 98 13.97 -8.62 -4.90
N ASP A 99 14.98 -9.15 -5.61
CA ASP A 99 14.82 -9.68 -6.97
C ASP A 99 13.83 -10.84 -7.01
N TRP A 100 13.91 -11.75 -6.04
CA TRP A 100 13.02 -12.91 -5.97
C TRP A 100 11.58 -12.53 -5.62
N MET A 101 11.36 -11.47 -4.83
CA MET A 101 10.02 -10.93 -4.63
C MET A 101 9.44 -10.33 -5.93
N LEU A 102 10.26 -9.64 -6.72
CA LEU A 102 9.84 -9.16 -8.05
C LEU A 102 9.51 -10.33 -8.99
N TRP A 103 10.32 -11.39 -8.98
CA TRP A 103 10.03 -12.62 -9.71
C TRP A 103 8.69 -13.21 -9.24
N LEU A 104 8.45 -13.32 -7.94
CA LEU A 104 7.20 -13.86 -7.39
C LEU A 104 5.98 -13.04 -7.83
N GLU A 105 6.08 -11.72 -7.82
CA GLU A 105 5.04 -10.82 -8.30
C GLU A 105 4.79 -10.97 -9.81
N ALA A 106 5.84 -11.23 -10.60
CA ALA A 106 5.77 -11.39 -12.06
C ALA A 106 5.27 -12.78 -12.50
N ASN A 107 5.28 -13.77 -11.61
CA ASN A 107 4.94 -15.18 -11.91
C ASN A 107 3.77 -15.64 -11.01
N PRO A 108 2.54 -15.13 -11.22
CA PRO A 108 1.37 -15.47 -10.41
C PRO A 108 0.96 -16.94 -10.47
N GLU A 109 1.40 -17.68 -11.49
CA GLU A 109 1.23 -19.13 -11.63
C GLU A 109 2.05 -19.96 -10.64
N ALA A 110 3.06 -19.36 -9.98
CA ALA A 110 3.80 -19.97 -8.88
C ALA A 110 2.96 -19.96 -7.58
N VAL A 111 1.83 -20.70 -7.60
CA VAL A 111 0.88 -20.78 -6.49
C VAL A 111 1.53 -21.45 -5.28
N PRO A 112 1.56 -20.81 -4.10
CA PRO A 112 2.17 -21.40 -2.92
C PRO A 112 1.49 -22.70 -2.48
N HIS A 113 2.29 -23.68 -2.07
CA HIS A 113 1.81 -24.90 -1.41
C HIS A 113 0.98 -24.56 -0.16
N GLU A 114 -0.01 -25.38 0.18
CA GLU A 114 -0.96 -25.11 1.29
C GLU A 114 -0.28 -24.87 2.64
N SER A 115 0.86 -25.53 2.85
CA SER A 115 1.72 -25.40 4.03
C SER A 115 2.28 -23.98 4.24
N TYR A 116 2.39 -23.17 3.18
CA TYR A 116 2.94 -21.81 3.26
C TYR A 116 2.16 -20.93 4.23
N ARG A 117 0.83 -21.10 4.29
CA ARG A 117 -0.05 -20.30 5.17
C ARG A 117 0.38 -20.40 6.63
N GLN A 118 0.62 -21.61 7.10
CA GLN A 118 1.05 -21.86 8.48
C GLN A 118 2.49 -21.38 8.70
N ILE A 119 3.40 -21.68 7.79
CA ILE A 119 4.81 -21.25 7.90
C ILE A 119 4.92 -19.72 7.96
N LYS A 120 4.13 -19.00 7.15
CA LYS A 120 4.08 -17.54 7.14
C LYS A 120 3.59 -16.99 8.47
N LEU A 121 2.52 -17.56 9.03
CA LEU A 121 2.01 -17.18 10.34
C LEU A 121 3.08 -17.38 11.42
N GLU A 122 3.64 -18.59 11.51
CA GLU A 122 4.68 -18.91 12.50
C GLU A 122 5.86 -17.94 12.41
N THR A 123 6.30 -17.64 11.19
CA THR A 123 7.42 -16.70 10.93
C THR A 123 7.11 -15.29 11.40
N LEU A 124 5.93 -14.75 11.07
CA LEU A 124 5.57 -13.39 11.48
C LEU A 124 5.34 -13.30 12.99
N MET A 125 4.79 -14.35 13.63
CA MET A 125 4.65 -14.38 15.09
C MET A 125 5.98 -14.38 15.85
N GLN A 126 7.09 -14.81 15.23
CA GLN A 126 8.43 -14.63 15.81
C GLN A 126 8.87 -13.16 15.82
N VAL A 127 8.35 -12.35 14.90
CA VAL A 127 8.65 -10.91 14.83
C VAL A 127 7.75 -10.13 15.80
N ASP A 128 6.44 -10.36 15.73
CA ASP A 128 5.45 -9.78 16.63
C ASP A 128 4.24 -10.73 16.73
N PRO A 129 3.92 -11.26 17.92
CA PRO A 129 2.75 -12.12 18.13
C PRO A 129 1.43 -11.49 17.67
N ASN A 130 1.32 -10.15 17.67
CA ASN A 130 0.11 -9.44 17.24
C ASN A 130 -0.21 -9.62 15.75
N PHE A 131 0.74 -10.06 14.92
CA PHE A 131 0.44 -10.40 13.52
C PHE A 131 -0.58 -11.53 13.37
N ALA A 132 -0.79 -12.35 14.41
CA ALA A 132 -1.82 -13.38 14.44
C ALA A 132 -3.26 -12.81 14.33
N ARG A 133 -3.45 -11.50 14.55
CA ARG A 133 -4.73 -10.81 14.33
C ARG A 133 -5.06 -10.69 12.83
N PHE A 134 -4.04 -10.57 11.99
CA PHE A 134 -4.20 -10.27 10.56
C PHE A 134 -3.89 -11.47 9.66
N ILE A 135 -2.98 -12.33 10.13
CA ILE A 135 -2.46 -13.50 9.43
C ILE A 135 -2.97 -14.75 10.16
N PRO A 136 -3.36 -15.81 9.42
CA PRO A 136 -3.39 -15.90 7.98
C PRO A 136 -4.49 -15.03 7.37
N LEU A 137 -4.23 -14.49 6.18
CA LEU A 137 -5.22 -13.71 5.47
C LEU A 137 -6.51 -14.52 5.23
N SER A 138 -7.65 -13.84 5.31
CA SER A 138 -8.97 -14.39 4.97
C SER A 138 -8.93 -15.10 3.60
N PRO A 139 -9.68 -16.21 3.40
CA PRO A 139 -9.88 -16.78 2.06
C PRO A 139 -10.38 -15.75 1.04
N ASP A 140 -11.16 -14.76 1.48
CA ASP A 140 -11.71 -13.69 0.64
C ASP A 140 -10.73 -12.53 0.41
N ALA A 141 -9.47 -12.67 0.86
CA ALA A 141 -8.43 -11.69 0.60
C ALA A 141 -8.19 -11.58 -0.91
N ARG A 142 -8.58 -10.44 -1.49
CA ARG A 142 -8.35 -10.12 -2.92
C ARG A 142 -6.91 -9.67 -3.19
N ILE A 143 -5.94 -10.25 -2.48
CA ILE A 143 -4.50 -10.02 -2.65
C ILE A 143 -3.73 -11.34 -2.50
N ARG A 144 -2.51 -11.38 -3.05
CA ARG A 144 -1.60 -12.52 -2.90
C ARG A 144 -0.89 -12.49 -1.56
N ARG A 145 -1.12 -13.52 -0.74
CA ARG A 145 -0.62 -13.60 0.66
C ARG A 145 0.90 -13.66 0.75
N GLU A 146 1.52 -14.27 -0.25
CA GLU A 146 2.96 -14.43 -0.38
C GLU A 146 3.69 -13.13 -0.72
N GLU A 147 2.97 -12.13 -1.27
CA GLU A 147 3.49 -10.79 -1.55
C GLU A 147 3.37 -9.85 -0.31
N VAL A 148 2.67 -10.26 0.76
CA VAL A 148 2.60 -9.48 2.01
C VAL A 148 3.89 -9.66 2.80
N VAL A 149 4.55 -8.57 3.15
CA VAL A 149 5.87 -8.58 3.80
C VAL A 149 5.88 -7.74 5.07
N TRP A 150 6.77 -8.07 6.00
CA TRP A 150 6.99 -7.25 7.19
C TRP A 150 7.83 -6.02 6.85
N GLY A 151 7.31 -4.84 7.20
CA GLY A 151 7.88 -3.53 6.91
C GLY A 151 8.99 -3.07 7.85
N GLY A 152 9.36 -3.86 8.86
CA GLY A 152 10.45 -3.53 9.79
C GLY A 152 10.01 -2.98 11.15
N VAL A 153 8.72 -2.89 11.42
CA VAL A 153 8.15 -2.42 12.71
C VAL A 153 7.08 -3.38 13.23
N ALA A 154 6.90 -3.42 14.54
CA ALA A 154 5.79 -4.13 15.18
C ALA A 154 4.43 -3.49 14.83
N VAL A 155 3.33 -4.16 15.17
CA VAL A 155 2.00 -3.56 15.12
C VAL A 155 2.00 -2.30 15.99
N ASP A 156 1.50 -1.19 15.45
CA ASP A 156 1.55 0.16 16.04
C ASP A 156 2.97 0.69 16.35
N GLY A 157 4.03 0.07 15.82
CA GLY A 157 5.42 0.56 15.96
C GLY A 157 5.65 1.96 15.33
N ILE A 158 4.80 2.32 14.37
CA ILE A 158 4.60 3.70 13.89
C ILE A 158 3.23 4.15 14.44
N PRO A 159 3.20 4.85 15.60
CA PRO A 159 1.97 5.09 16.33
C PRO A 159 1.05 6.06 15.57
N ALA A 160 -0.21 5.68 15.40
CA ALA A 160 -1.22 6.56 14.83
C ALA A 160 -1.56 7.70 15.79
N LEU A 161 -1.74 8.91 15.25
CA LEU A 161 -2.25 10.04 16.01
C LEU A 161 -3.78 9.95 16.09
N ASN A 162 -4.34 10.03 17.29
CA ASN A 162 -5.79 9.95 17.50
C ASN A 162 -6.27 11.23 18.16
N ASN A 163 -7.11 12.01 17.45
CA ASN A 163 -7.56 13.34 17.85
C ASN A 163 -6.42 14.21 18.42
N PRO A 164 -5.29 14.34 17.68
CA PRO A 164 -4.10 15.00 18.21
C PRO A 164 -4.36 16.49 18.48
N VAL A 165 -3.56 17.07 19.39
CA VAL A 165 -3.63 18.50 19.73
C VAL A 165 -3.40 19.35 18.49
N GLN A 166 -4.19 20.41 18.36
CA GLN A 166 -4.15 21.33 17.22
C GLN A 166 -3.91 22.74 17.73
N THR A 167 -3.05 23.46 17.04
CA THR A 167 -2.62 24.81 17.36
C THR A 167 -3.12 25.80 16.30
N PRO A 168 -3.52 27.03 16.67
CA PRO A 168 -3.83 28.09 15.71
C PRO A 168 -2.67 28.38 14.73
N ALA A 169 -3.00 28.80 13.51
CA ALA A 169 -2.00 29.06 12.47
C ALA A 169 -0.93 30.09 12.83
N ASP A 170 -1.27 31.09 13.61
CA ASP A 170 -0.35 32.14 14.07
C ASP A 170 0.60 31.64 15.17
N GLU A 171 0.20 30.65 15.97
CA GLU A 171 1.03 29.99 16.98
C GLU A 171 1.93 28.88 16.43
N ALA A 172 1.66 28.38 15.21
CA ALA A 172 2.47 27.35 14.54
C ALA A 172 3.84 27.88 14.02
N LYS A 173 4.63 28.52 14.89
CA LYS A 173 5.94 29.13 14.59
C LYS A 173 7.02 28.11 14.21
N TYR A 174 6.78 26.84 14.50
CA TYR A 174 7.70 25.76 14.16
C TYR A 174 7.73 25.43 12.67
N LEU A 175 6.74 25.87 11.89
CA LEU A 175 6.70 25.69 10.43
C LEU A 175 7.32 26.88 9.71
N ILE A 176 8.26 26.60 8.82
CA ILE A 176 8.76 27.59 7.89
C ILE A 176 7.86 27.64 6.63
N PRO A 177 7.79 28.79 5.92
CA PRO A 177 6.84 28.98 4.82
C PRO A 177 6.91 27.96 3.66
N GLY A 178 8.07 27.35 3.44
CA GLY A 178 8.29 26.40 2.34
C GLY A 178 7.94 24.95 2.66
N GLU A 179 7.71 24.60 3.93
CA GLU A 179 7.37 23.23 4.31
C GLU A 179 6.02 22.81 3.73
N LEU A 180 5.91 21.53 3.39
CA LEU A 180 4.68 20.96 2.86
C LEU A 180 3.74 20.53 3.99
N VAL A 181 2.45 20.75 3.78
CA VAL A 181 1.37 20.29 4.63
C VAL A 181 0.33 19.54 3.80
N PHE A 182 -0.32 18.57 4.41
CA PHE A 182 -1.61 18.09 3.95
C PHE A 182 -2.68 19.08 4.41
N GLY A 183 -3.25 19.81 3.45
CA GLY A 183 -4.36 20.74 3.67
C GLY A 183 -5.70 20.08 3.39
N VAL A 184 -6.64 20.25 4.32
CA VAL A 184 -8.01 19.71 4.27
C VAL A 184 -8.97 20.80 4.74
N GLU A 185 -10.11 20.93 4.07
CA GLU A 185 -11.24 21.71 4.57
C GLU A 185 -12.53 20.90 4.40
N ILE A 186 -13.28 20.74 5.50
CA ILE A 186 -14.58 20.08 5.50
C ILE A 186 -15.55 20.96 6.29
N ASN A 187 -16.67 21.35 5.69
CA ASN A 187 -17.70 22.19 6.32
C ASN A 187 -17.12 23.48 6.96
N GLY A 188 -16.13 24.11 6.32
CA GLY A 188 -15.45 25.31 6.79
C GLY A 188 -14.40 25.09 7.89
N ASP A 189 -14.21 23.86 8.37
CA ASP A 189 -13.14 23.51 9.31
C ASP A 189 -11.86 23.15 8.53
N ALA A 190 -10.93 24.11 8.48
CA ALA A 190 -9.66 23.97 7.76
C ALA A 190 -8.54 23.45 8.67
N ARG A 191 -7.83 22.42 8.20
CA ARG A 191 -6.74 21.74 8.91
C ARG A 191 -5.48 21.64 8.06
N ALA A 192 -4.33 21.77 8.71
CA ALA A 192 -3.02 21.53 8.14
C ALA A 192 -2.26 20.48 8.94
N TYR A 193 -1.85 19.40 8.28
CA TYR A 193 -1.03 18.33 8.86
C TYR A 193 0.37 18.36 8.22
N PRO A 194 1.41 18.85 8.92
CA PRO A 194 2.75 18.96 8.36
C PRO A 194 3.34 17.60 7.97
N LEU A 195 3.92 17.52 6.77
CA LEU A 195 4.51 16.28 6.27
C LEU A 195 5.59 15.77 7.22
N ARG A 196 6.42 16.66 7.78
CA ARG A 196 7.49 16.27 8.73
C ARG A 196 7.00 15.57 10.01
N ILE A 197 5.73 15.78 10.40
CA ILE A 197 5.13 15.06 11.54
C ILE A 197 4.49 13.78 11.00
N MET A 198 3.76 13.88 9.88
CA MET A 198 3.11 12.73 9.26
C MET A 198 4.10 11.67 8.77
N ASP A 199 5.34 12.01 8.41
CA ASP A 199 6.37 11.03 8.06
C ASP A 199 6.73 10.10 9.24
N TRP A 200 6.52 10.54 10.50
CA TRP A 200 6.79 9.74 11.70
C TRP A 200 5.60 8.94 12.21
N HIS A 201 4.39 9.32 11.78
CA HIS A 201 3.14 8.75 12.31
C HIS A 201 2.34 8.01 11.26
N GLU A 202 2.40 8.46 10.00
CA GLU A 202 1.79 7.87 8.82
C GLU A 202 0.27 7.63 8.88
N MET A 203 -0.37 7.85 10.02
CA MET A 203 -1.79 7.63 10.30
C MET A 203 -2.25 8.70 11.28
N LEU A 204 -3.35 9.36 10.95
CA LEU A 204 -4.03 10.32 11.81
C LEU A 204 -5.52 10.08 11.73
N ASN A 205 -6.17 9.89 12.88
CA ASN A 205 -7.62 9.82 13.02
C ASN A 205 -8.09 11.12 13.69
N ASP A 206 -9.06 11.81 13.10
CA ASP A 206 -9.56 13.11 13.57
C ASP A 206 -11.04 13.28 13.20
N VAL A 207 -11.67 14.34 13.71
CA VAL A 207 -13.01 14.79 13.32
C VAL A 207 -12.89 16.22 12.80
N ILE A 208 -13.11 16.40 11.50
CA ILE A 208 -12.98 17.69 10.81
C ILE A 208 -14.35 18.13 10.32
N GLY A 209 -14.83 19.28 10.78
CA GLY A 209 -16.15 19.79 10.36
C GLY A 209 -17.30 18.84 10.67
N GLY A 210 -17.17 18.03 11.72
CA GLY A 210 -18.13 16.99 12.12
C GLY A 210 -18.00 15.65 11.37
N VAL A 211 -17.08 15.54 10.42
CA VAL A 211 -16.85 14.29 9.66
C VAL A 211 -15.68 13.53 10.28
N PRO A 212 -15.87 12.29 10.74
CA PRO A 212 -14.78 11.45 11.22
C PRO A 212 -13.93 10.97 10.04
N VAL A 213 -12.62 11.16 10.15
CA VAL A 213 -11.67 10.89 9.07
C VAL A 213 -10.45 10.13 9.55
N SER A 214 -9.80 9.43 8.61
CA SER A 214 -8.45 8.93 8.77
C SER A 214 -7.59 9.39 7.61
N LEU A 215 -6.53 10.15 7.91
CA LEU A 215 -5.46 10.46 6.97
C LEU A 215 -4.41 9.35 7.06
N ALA A 216 -4.36 8.53 6.02
CA ALA A 216 -3.39 7.47 5.87
C ALA A 216 -2.30 7.91 4.88
N TYR A 217 -1.07 8.06 5.37
CA TYR A 217 0.08 8.49 4.59
C TYR A 217 1.11 7.35 4.46
N CYS A 218 1.17 6.75 3.27
CA CYS A 218 2.24 5.83 2.91
C CYS A 218 3.45 6.63 2.42
N THR A 219 4.45 6.83 3.29
CA THR A 219 5.74 7.47 2.97
C THR A 219 6.44 6.77 1.81
N LEU A 220 6.43 5.43 1.82
CA LEU A 220 7.01 4.59 0.76
C LEU A 220 6.36 4.80 -0.61
N CYS A 221 5.10 5.22 -0.64
CA CYS A 221 4.30 5.45 -1.82
C CYS A 221 4.19 6.93 -2.20
N GLY A 222 4.73 7.84 -1.37
CA GLY A 222 4.51 9.28 -1.52
C GLY A 222 3.03 9.68 -1.51
N SER A 223 2.17 8.93 -0.81
CA SER A 223 0.72 9.04 -0.96
C SER A 223 -0.03 9.22 0.36
N GLY A 224 -0.64 10.40 0.53
CA GLY A 224 -1.56 10.72 1.62
C GLY A 224 -3.00 10.70 1.12
N ILE A 225 -3.82 9.82 1.68
CA ILE A 225 -5.23 9.64 1.32
C ILE A 225 -6.09 9.90 2.55
N LEU A 226 -7.06 10.78 2.40
CA LEU A 226 -8.04 11.08 3.44
C LEU A 226 -9.29 10.22 3.21
N PHE A 227 -9.64 9.41 4.20
CA PHE A 227 -10.84 8.58 4.18
C PHE A 227 -11.88 9.11 5.15
N GLU A 228 -13.16 9.08 4.77
CA GLU A 228 -14.27 9.15 5.70
C GLU A 228 -14.41 7.78 6.38
N THR A 229 -14.41 7.75 7.72
CA THR A 229 -14.34 6.48 8.48
C THR A 229 -15.67 6.05 9.08
N ARG A 230 -16.73 6.85 8.87
CA ARG A 230 -18.10 6.42 9.14
C ARG A 230 -18.55 5.49 8.02
N LEU A 231 -18.89 4.27 8.37
CA LEU A 231 -19.39 3.26 7.45
C LEU A 231 -20.85 2.95 7.74
N ASP A 232 -21.63 2.69 6.68
CA ASP A 232 -23.00 2.26 6.83
C ASP A 232 -23.07 0.92 7.61
N GLY A 233 -23.96 0.86 8.60
CA GLY A 233 -24.12 -0.31 9.46
C GLY A 233 -23.13 -0.40 10.63
N PHE A 234 -22.35 0.64 10.91
CA PHE A 234 -21.52 0.75 12.10
C PHE A 234 -21.99 1.90 12.99
N ASP A 235 -22.05 1.65 14.30
CA ASP A 235 -22.47 2.66 15.28
C ASP A 235 -21.42 3.77 15.48
N GLU A 236 -20.15 3.37 15.46
CA GLU A 236 -19.00 4.26 15.65
C GLU A 236 -18.10 4.28 14.41
N PRO A 237 -17.41 5.41 14.13
CA PRO A 237 -16.45 5.48 13.04
C PRO A 237 -15.25 4.57 13.32
N LEU A 238 -14.67 4.01 12.26
CA LEU A 238 -13.46 3.22 12.38
C LEU A 238 -12.26 4.11 12.78
N VAL A 239 -11.47 3.62 13.73
CA VAL A 239 -10.17 4.19 14.11
C VAL A 239 -9.09 3.26 13.59
N PHE A 240 -8.13 3.81 12.84
CA PHE A 240 -7.11 3.01 12.19
C PHE A 240 -5.75 3.07 12.90
N GLY A 241 -4.99 1.98 12.82
CA GLY A 241 -3.62 1.86 13.27
C GLY A 241 -2.67 1.37 12.16
N SER A 242 -1.39 1.36 12.47
CA SER A 242 -0.35 0.88 11.55
C SER A 242 -0.09 -0.60 11.79
N SER A 243 -0.30 -1.46 10.77
CA SER A 243 -0.08 -2.91 10.99
C SER A 243 1.39 -3.30 11.03
N GLY A 244 2.29 -2.52 10.39
CA GLY A 244 3.68 -2.92 10.15
C GLY A 244 3.86 -3.89 8.97
N LEU A 245 2.78 -4.25 8.27
CA LEU A 245 2.80 -5.05 7.05
C LEU A 245 2.70 -4.16 5.79
N LEU A 246 3.32 -4.64 4.72
CA LEU A 246 3.29 -4.02 3.40
C LEU A 246 2.81 -5.01 2.35
N TYR A 247 2.19 -4.52 1.30
CA TYR A 247 1.85 -5.26 0.08
C TYR A 247 2.26 -4.40 -1.12
N ARG A 248 3.17 -4.89 -1.97
CA ARG A 248 3.75 -4.13 -3.11
C ARG A 248 4.23 -2.73 -2.71
N SER A 249 5.01 -2.68 -1.62
CA SER A 249 5.53 -1.44 -1.00
C SER A 249 4.48 -0.45 -0.48
N ASN A 250 3.19 -0.81 -0.54
CA ASN A 250 2.12 -0.04 0.08
C ASN A 250 1.81 -0.54 1.48
N LYS A 251 1.54 0.42 2.36
CA LYS A 251 1.15 0.17 3.75
C LYS A 251 -0.16 -0.59 3.83
N LEU A 252 -0.19 -1.61 4.68
CA LEU A 252 -1.43 -2.19 5.16
C LEU A 252 -1.75 -1.56 6.52
N MET A 253 -2.94 -1.00 6.65
CA MET A 253 -3.45 -0.45 7.92
C MET A 253 -4.47 -1.41 8.52
N PHE A 254 -4.82 -1.27 9.78
CA PHE A 254 -5.88 -2.09 10.39
C PHE A 254 -6.86 -1.20 11.14
N ASP A 255 -8.13 -1.59 11.20
CA ASP A 255 -9.11 -0.92 12.06
C ASP A 255 -9.13 -1.56 13.44
N ARG A 256 -9.22 -0.73 14.49
CA ARG A 256 -9.19 -1.18 15.89
C ARG A 256 -10.49 -1.83 16.36
N THR A 257 -11.56 -1.76 15.59
CA THR A 257 -12.89 -2.27 15.99
C THR A 257 -13.04 -3.75 15.65
N THR A 258 -12.55 -4.16 14.48
CA THR A 258 -12.75 -5.51 13.94
C THR A 258 -11.46 -6.26 13.66
N ASP A 259 -10.31 -5.59 13.86
CA ASP A 259 -8.98 -6.08 13.48
C ASP A 259 -8.85 -6.46 12.00
N SER A 260 -9.72 -5.91 11.15
CA SER A 260 -9.60 -6.14 9.72
C SER A 260 -8.38 -5.39 9.19
N LEU A 261 -7.66 -6.03 8.28
CA LEU A 261 -6.52 -5.44 7.59
C LEU A 261 -7.04 -4.77 6.31
N TRP A 262 -6.52 -3.60 6.00
CA TRP A 262 -6.97 -2.76 4.88
C TRP A 262 -5.80 -2.35 4.02
N ASN A 263 -6.02 -2.33 2.71
CA ASN A 263 -5.07 -1.76 1.77
C ASN A 263 -5.23 -0.24 1.77
N GLN A 264 -4.17 0.49 2.17
CA GLN A 264 -4.22 1.94 2.32
C GLN A 264 -4.51 2.64 0.99
N PHE A 265 -4.00 2.14 -0.14
CA PHE A 265 -4.15 2.80 -1.43
C PHE A 265 -5.60 2.74 -1.97
N THR A 266 -6.27 1.61 -1.74
CA THR A 266 -7.63 1.36 -2.26
C THR A 266 -8.73 1.66 -1.25
N GLY A 267 -8.43 1.73 0.04
CA GLY A 267 -9.43 1.92 1.09
C GLY A 267 -10.35 0.71 1.26
N ARG A 268 -9.90 -0.49 0.89
CA ARG A 268 -10.68 -1.74 0.95
C ARG A 268 -10.10 -2.72 1.98
N PRO A 269 -10.96 -3.48 2.69
CA PRO A 269 -10.50 -4.52 3.60
C PRO A 269 -10.00 -5.74 2.81
N ILE A 270 -8.87 -6.28 3.23
CA ILE A 270 -8.16 -7.41 2.60
C ILE A 270 -8.06 -8.63 3.52
N SER A 271 -8.28 -8.49 4.82
CA SER A 271 -8.35 -9.60 5.78
C SER A 271 -9.25 -9.22 6.96
N GLY A 272 -9.62 -10.22 7.77
CA GLY A 272 -10.49 -10.03 8.94
C GLY A 272 -11.98 -9.97 8.60
N ALA A 273 -12.79 -9.57 9.58
CA ALA A 273 -14.25 -9.66 9.54
C ALA A 273 -14.90 -8.86 8.40
N LEU A 274 -14.22 -7.83 7.89
CA LEU A 274 -14.73 -6.93 6.84
C LEU A 274 -14.30 -7.31 5.43
N ALA A 275 -13.32 -8.22 5.28
CA ALA A 275 -12.91 -8.71 3.97
C ALA A 275 -14.08 -9.39 3.24
N GLY A 276 -14.12 -9.26 1.91
CA GLY A 276 -15.16 -9.88 1.08
C GLY A 276 -16.53 -9.19 1.11
N ARG A 277 -16.78 -8.21 2.00
CA ARG A 277 -18.09 -7.55 2.13
C ARG A 277 -18.40 -6.45 1.10
N GLY A 278 -17.51 -6.23 0.13
CA GLY A 278 -17.67 -5.18 -0.88
C GLY A 278 -17.53 -3.75 -0.33
N ILE A 279 -16.93 -3.58 0.85
CA ILE A 279 -16.72 -2.27 1.47
C ILE A 279 -15.54 -1.56 0.79
N GLU A 280 -15.73 -0.27 0.48
CA GLU A 280 -14.68 0.65 0.07
C GLU A 280 -14.91 2.00 0.76
N MET A 281 -13.89 2.51 1.44
CA MET A 281 -14.00 3.81 2.12
C MET A 281 -14.09 4.95 1.11
N LYS A 282 -14.94 5.92 1.42
CA LYS A 282 -15.05 7.15 0.64
C LYS A 282 -13.79 8.00 0.82
N ILE A 283 -13.11 8.29 -0.29
CA ILE A 283 -11.97 9.20 -0.31
C ILE A 283 -12.50 10.63 -0.32
N LEU A 284 -11.93 11.47 0.56
CA LEU A 284 -12.21 12.89 0.63
C LEU A 284 -11.08 13.70 -0.01
N PRO A 285 -11.36 14.90 -0.56
CA PRO A 285 -10.32 15.73 -1.15
C PRO A 285 -9.27 16.18 -0.12
N ILE A 286 -8.01 16.09 -0.51
CA ILE A 286 -6.85 16.58 0.25
C ILE A 286 -5.86 17.22 -0.72
N ALA A 287 -5.10 18.21 -0.27
CA ALA A 287 -4.02 18.82 -1.06
C ALA A 287 -2.69 18.69 -0.32
N ILE A 288 -1.61 18.38 -1.06
CA ILE A 288 -0.26 18.70 -0.60
C ILE A 288 0.07 20.10 -1.09
N THR A 289 0.46 20.99 -0.18
CA THR A 289 0.82 22.37 -0.56
C THR A 289 1.81 22.97 0.43
N SER A 290 2.44 24.08 0.07
CA SER A 290 3.32 24.78 1.00
C SER A 290 2.52 25.44 2.13
N TRP A 291 3.08 25.47 3.34
CA TRP A 291 2.49 26.13 4.49
C TRP A 291 2.11 27.59 4.19
N ARG A 292 2.97 28.30 3.47
CA ARG A 292 2.70 29.67 3.00
C ARG A 292 1.43 29.77 2.18
N GLN A 293 1.26 28.90 1.18
CA GLN A 293 0.09 28.91 0.30
C GLN A 293 -1.17 28.53 1.07
N TRP A 294 -1.09 27.49 1.91
CA TRP A 294 -2.23 27.07 2.73
C TRP A 294 -2.71 28.17 3.68
N ARG A 295 -1.80 28.78 4.45
CA ARG A 295 -2.12 29.83 5.41
C ARG A 295 -2.64 31.10 4.74
N ALA A 296 -2.19 31.40 3.52
CA ALA A 296 -2.67 32.57 2.77
C ALA A 296 -4.17 32.46 2.42
N THR A 297 -4.66 31.27 2.12
CA THR A 297 -6.09 31.04 1.82
C THR A 297 -6.90 30.59 3.03
N HIS A 298 -6.26 30.09 4.09
CA HIS A 298 -6.90 29.64 5.33
C HIS A 298 -6.20 30.23 6.57
N PRO A 299 -6.30 31.56 6.81
CA PRO A 299 -5.58 32.22 7.90
C PRO A 299 -5.99 31.73 9.31
N HIS A 300 -7.20 31.18 9.44
CA HIS A 300 -7.74 30.62 10.68
C HIS A 300 -7.63 29.09 10.78
N THR A 301 -6.88 28.45 9.87
CA THR A 301 -6.67 26.99 9.90
C THR A 301 -6.08 26.56 11.25
N ARG A 302 -6.47 25.37 11.70
CA ARG A 302 -5.78 24.70 12.80
C ARG A 302 -4.67 23.82 12.24
N VAL A 303 -3.58 23.69 12.97
CA VAL A 303 -2.35 23.00 12.54
C VAL A 303 -1.98 21.94 13.57
N LEU A 304 -1.60 20.75 13.13
CA LEU A 304 -1.17 19.67 14.01
C LEU A 304 0.04 20.08 14.87
N SER A 305 -0.14 20.08 16.20
CA SER A 305 0.89 20.47 17.17
C SER A 305 2.07 19.49 17.19
N LEU A 306 3.23 19.97 17.67
CA LEU A 306 4.36 19.11 18.04
C LEU A 306 4.06 18.28 19.30
N ASP A 307 3.09 18.71 20.10
CA ASP A 307 2.57 17.95 21.24
C ASP A 307 1.68 16.79 20.78
N THR A 308 2.35 15.80 20.22
CA THR A 308 1.77 14.57 19.67
C THR A 308 1.57 13.47 20.70
N GLY A 309 2.06 13.67 21.94
CA GLY A 309 2.20 12.61 22.94
C GLY A 309 3.35 11.63 22.68
N HIS A 310 4.21 11.89 21.68
CA HIS A 310 5.33 11.03 21.30
C HIS A 310 6.65 11.79 21.23
N VAL A 311 7.75 11.13 21.63
CA VAL A 311 9.11 11.65 21.49
C VAL A 311 9.68 11.23 20.13
N ARG A 312 9.74 12.18 19.19
CA ARG A 312 10.26 12.01 17.83
C ARG A 312 11.03 13.27 17.40
N ASP A 313 11.88 13.11 16.40
CA ASP A 313 12.58 14.23 15.78
C ASP A 313 11.73 14.84 14.65
N TYR A 314 10.81 15.74 15.01
CA TYR A 314 10.02 16.51 14.03
C TYR A 314 10.80 17.67 13.39
N SER A 315 12.11 17.54 13.20
CA SER A 315 12.87 18.46 12.36
C SER A 315 12.55 18.23 10.87
N PRO A 316 12.80 19.22 9.99
CA PRO A 316 12.39 19.14 8.59
C PRO A 316 13.00 18.00 7.75
N SER A 317 14.08 17.35 8.21
CA SER A 317 14.73 16.25 7.48
C SER A 317 13.92 14.95 7.46
N GLY A 318 13.02 14.78 8.44
CA GLY A 318 12.18 13.59 8.57
C GLY A 318 12.95 12.26 8.68
N PRO A 319 12.26 11.12 8.87
CA PRO A 319 12.87 9.81 8.94
C PRO A 319 13.19 9.18 7.57
N TYR A 320 12.60 9.71 6.48
CA TYR A 320 12.65 9.10 5.14
C TYR A 320 13.40 9.96 4.09
N GLY A 321 14.16 10.99 4.48
CA GLY A 321 14.87 11.87 3.54
C GLY A 321 15.70 11.11 2.49
N HIS A 322 16.56 10.19 2.93
CA HIS A 322 17.36 9.34 2.02
C HIS A 322 16.52 8.51 1.04
N TYR A 323 15.35 8.05 1.48
CA TYR A 323 14.44 7.30 0.62
C TYR A 323 13.82 8.18 -0.46
N PHE A 324 13.44 9.41 -0.11
CA PHE A 324 12.90 10.36 -1.09
C PHE A 324 13.94 10.83 -2.13
N ASP A 325 15.22 10.89 -1.76
CA ASP A 325 16.29 11.33 -2.65
C ASP A 325 16.89 10.20 -3.53
N SER A 326 16.71 8.94 -3.14
CA SER A 326 17.12 7.78 -3.94
C SER A 326 16.13 7.51 -5.08
N PRO A 327 16.52 6.89 -6.21
CA PRO A 327 15.57 6.35 -7.19
C PRO A 327 14.97 4.99 -6.77
N ASP A 328 15.57 4.29 -5.80
CA ASP A 328 15.26 2.90 -5.49
C ASP A 328 14.08 2.74 -4.51
N LEU A 329 13.35 1.63 -4.61
CA LEU A 329 12.33 1.27 -3.62
C LEU A 329 12.96 0.57 -2.42
N MET A 330 12.46 0.86 -1.21
CA MET A 330 12.91 0.19 0.02
C MET A 330 12.37 -1.25 0.10
N PHE A 331 11.21 -1.47 -0.52
CA PHE A 331 10.54 -2.76 -0.64
C PHE A 331 10.22 -3.04 -2.12
N PRO A 332 10.18 -4.32 -2.53
CA PRO A 332 9.96 -4.68 -3.92
C PRO A 332 8.49 -4.44 -4.31
N ALA A 333 8.32 -3.78 -5.44
CA ALA A 333 7.07 -3.67 -6.18
C ALA A 333 7.44 -3.54 -7.66
N LEU A 334 6.83 -4.35 -8.51
CA LEU A 334 7.04 -4.21 -9.95
C LEU A 334 6.45 -2.89 -10.45
N SER A 335 7.23 -2.20 -11.30
CA SER A 335 6.75 -1.10 -12.13
C SER A 335 6.59 -1.61 -13.56
N ASN A 336 5.44 -1.40 -14.18
CA ASN A 336 5.14 -1.95 -15.51
C ASN A 336 5.79 -1.10 -16.60
N GLY A 337 7.07 -1.34 -16.87
CA GLY A 337 7.75 -0.75 -18.03
C GLY A 337 7.61 0.77 -18.11
N GLU A 338 7.53 1.44 -16.95
CA GLU A 338 7.37 2.88 -16.89
C GLU A 338 8.57 3.52 -17.61
N THR A 339 8.30 4.34 -18.61
CA THR A 339 9.34 5.13 -19.29
C THR A 339 9.88 6.25 -18.40
N ARG A 340 9.25 6.47 -17.25
CA ARG A 340 9.55 7.50 -16.26
C ARG A 340 10.16 6.86 -15.00
N PRO A 341 10.93 7.63 -14.20
CA PRO A 341 11.34 7.18 -12.88
C PRO A 341 10.13 6.72 -12.04
N ILE A 342 10.27 5.56 -11.41
CA ILE A 342 9.19 4.89 -10.68
C ILE A 342 8.68 5.68 -9.47
N LYS A 343 9.47 6.65 -8.97
CA LYS A 343 9.11 7.58 -7.90
C LYS A 343 8.79 8.99 -8.39
N ASP A 344 8.45 9.15 -9.67
CA ASP A 344 7.81 10.38 -10.15
C ASP A 344 6.44 10.53 -9.50
N TYR A 345 6.10 11.76 -9.11
CA TYR A 345 4.78 12.05 -8.54
C TYR A 345 3.71 12.13 -9.63
N VAL A 346 2.60 11.44 -9.40
CA VAL A 346 1.37 11.55 -10.17
C VAL A 346 0.24 12.00 -9.26
N PHE A 347 -0.71 12.76 -9.78
CA PHE A 347 -1.99 13.00 -9.13
C PHE A 347 -3.02 12.07 -9.73
N GLY A 348 -3.65 11.25 -8.92
CA GLY A 348 -4.59 10.22 -9.34
C GLY A 348 -6.01 10.50 -8.85
N ILE A 349 -6.99 10.24 -9.71
CA ILE A 349 -8.41 10.24 -9.37
C ILE A 349 -8.95 8.83 -9.61
N ARG A 350 -9.66 8.28 -8.61
CA ARG A 350 -10.42 7.03 -8.72
C ARG A 350 -11.90 7.34 -8.52
N THR A 351 -12.73 6.86 -9.44
CA THR A 351 -14.19 6.92 -9.35
C THR A 351 -14.77 5.56 -9.71
N ALA A 352 -16.06 5.35 -9.44
CA ALA A 352 -16.76 4.15 -9.88
C ALA A 352 -16.70 3.93 -11.41
N GLY A 353 -16.69 5.02 -12.19
CA GLY A 353 -16.67 4.97 -13.65
C GLY A 353 -15.28 4.88 -14.29
N GLY A 354 -14.21 4.94 -13.48
CA GLY A 354 -12.85 4.89 -14.01
C GLY A 354 -11.83 5.54 -13.09
N ALA A 355 -10.56 5.30 -13.42
CA ALA A 355 -9.42 5.90 -12.75
C ALA A 355 -8.38 6.36 -13.77
N LYS A 356 -7.72 7.47 -13.46
CA LYS A 356 -6.67 8.09 -14.29
C LYS A 356 -5.72 8.88 -13.40
N ALA A 357 -4.46 8.94 -13.79
CA ALA A 357 -3.46 9.78 -13.15
C ALA A 357 -2.74 10.67 -14.15
N TRP A 358 -2.25 11.81 -13.66
CA TRP A 358 -1.46 12.76 -14.42
C TRP A 358 -0.13 13.02 -13.71
N PRO A 359 1.00 12.98 -14.41
CA PRO A 359 2.27 13.42 -13.83
C PRO A 359 2.14 14.84 -13.26
N VAL A 360 2.55 15.02 -12.01
CA VAL A 360 2.58 16.33 -11.35
C VAL A 360 3.52 17.29 -12.09
N GLU A 361 4.54 16.75 -12.75
CA GLU A 361 5.46 17.49 -13.60
C GLU A 361 4.78 18.18 -14.80
N ASN A 362 3.61 17.71 -15.24
CA ASN A 362 2.84 18.38 -16.30
C ASN A 362 2.41 19.80 -15.89
N PHE A 363 2.38 20.10 -14.59
CA PHE A 363 2.10 21.45 -14.08
C PHE A 363 3.32 22.38 -14.09
N ARG A 364 4.45 21.96 -14.69
CA ARG A 364 5.57 22.85 -15.00
C ARG A 364 5.22 23.68 -16.25
N GLY A 365 4.78 24.92 -16.03
CA GLY A 365 4.41 25.86 -17.09
C GLY A 365 2.95 25.76 -17.56
N THR A 366 2.24 24.68 -17.24
CA THR A 366 0.80 24.53 -17.54
C THR A 366 -0.02 24.45 -16.25
N PRO A 367 -0.58 25.56 -15.74
CA PRO A 367 -1.23 25.58 -14.43
C PRO A 367 -2.61 24.89 -14.41
N VAL A 368 -3.20 24.61 -15.58
CA VAL A 368 -4.54 24.04 -15.73
C VAL A 368 -4.55 22.95 -16.80
N ILE A 369 -5.19 21.81 -16.50
CA ILE A 369 -5.41 20.71 -17.42
C ILE A 369 -6.91 20.38 -17.44
N ASN A 370 -7.53 20.43 -18.62
CA ASN A 370 -8.91 19.98 -18.83
C ASN A 370 -8.89 18.56 -19.38
N ASP A 371 -9.60 17.65 -18.74
CA ASP A 371 -9.59 16.24 -19.12
C ASP A 371 -10.89 15.55 -18.64
N THR A 372 -10.88 14.23 -18.64
CA THR A 372 -11.96 13.33 -18.20
C THR A 372 -11.40 12.16 -17.40
N VAL A 373 -12.21 11.63 -16.48
CA VAL A 373 -11.95 10.35 -15.79
C VAL A 373 -13.23 9.53 -15.79
N GLY A 374 -13.23 8.41 -16.49
CA GLY A 374 -14.46 7.67 -16.71
C GLY A 374 -15.50 8.55 -17.41
N LEU A 375 -16.61 8.83 -16.73
CA LEU A 375 -17.72 9.64 -17.26
C LEU A 375 -17.73 11.08 -16.74
N ILE A 376 -16.75 11.50 -15.93
CA ILE A 376 -16.72 12.86 -15.38
C ILE A 376 -15.68 13.72 -16.11
N ASN A 377 -16.12 14.92 -16.53
CA ASN A 377 -15.24 15.96 -17.02
C ASN A 377 -14.60 16.67 -15.82
N VAL A 378 -13.27 16.76 -15.83
CA VAL A 378 -12.50 17.36 -14.74
C VAL A 378 -11.57 18.45 -15.23
N VAL A 379 -11.38 19.47 -14.40
CA VAL A 379 -10.28 20.44 -14.52
C VAL A 379 -9.33 20.20 -13.35
N LEU A 380 -8.04 20.09 -13.66
CA LEU A 380 -6.97 19.99 -12.69
C LEU A 380 -6.23 21.32 -12.64
N ILE A 381 -6.01 21.84 -11.44
CA ILE A 381 -5.28 23.07 -11.20
C ILE A 381 -4.10 22.73 -10.30
N GLY A 382 -2.87 23.00 -10.76
CA GLY A 382 -1.70 22.49 -10.07
C GLY A 382 -0.44 23.33 -10.16
N ASN A 383 0.56 22.89 -9.38
CA ASN A 383 1.89 23.45 -9.27
C ASN A 383 2.89 22.32 -9.00
N ALA A 384 3.80 22.08 -9.95
CA ALA A 384 4.77 20.99 -9.85
C ALA A 384 5.74 21.15 -8.66
N ILE A 385 6.14 22.38 -8.32
CA ILE A 385 7.14 22.66 -7.27
C ILE A 385 6.59 22.29 -5.90
N THR A 386 5.35 22.69 -5.59
CA THR A 386 4.72 22.40 -4.29
C THR A 386 3.92 21.09 -4.28
N ARG A 387 3.97 20.32 -5.39
CA ARG A 387 3.17 19.10 -5.61
C ARG A 387 1.67 19.30 -5.45
N THR A 388 1.22 20.55 -5.55
CA THR A 388 -0.19 20.90 -5.35
C THR A 388 -0.96 20.56 -6.60
N VAL A 389 -2.00 19.74 -6.47
CA VAL A 389 -2.98 19.52 -7.52
C VAL A 389 -4.37 19.48 -6.85
N ARG A 390 -5.32 20.23 -7.39
CA ARG A 390 -6.73 20.17 -7.03
C ARG A 390 -7.53 19.83 -8.29
N ALA A 391 -8.49 18.92 -8.15
CA ALA A 391 -9.39 18.54 -9.23
C ALA A 391 -10.79 19.06 -8.94
N PHE A 392 -11.47 19.58 -9.95
CA PHE A 392 -12.86 20.00 -9.85
C PHE A 392 -13.64 19.40 -11.02
N ARG A 393 -14.94 19.18 -10.83
CA ARG A 393 -15.83 18.97 -11.98
C ARG A 393 -15.78 20.21 -12.87
N ARG A 394 -15.89 20.03 -14.17
CA ARG A 394 -15.97 21.15 -15.12
C ARG A 394 -17.22 21.18 -15.97
N ASP A 395 -18.11 20.18 -15.83
CA ASP A 395 -19.19 19.92 -16.80
C ASP A 395 -18.62 19.99 -18.22
N ASP A 396 -19.21 20.76 -19.14
CA ASP A 396 -18.69 20.95 -20.50
C ASP A 396 -17.77 22.17 -20.65
N LEU A 397 -17.49 22.89 -19.56
CA LEU A 397 -16.64 24.08 -19.61
C LEU A 397 -15.18 23.71 -19.85
N VAL A 398 -14.46 24.61 -20.54
CA VAL A 398 -13.01 24.56 -20.71
C VAL A 398 -12.42 25.72 -19.94
N PHE A 399 -11.53 25.40 -19.00
CA PHE A 399 -10.89 26.38 -18.14
C PHE A 399 -9.51 26.75 -18.63
N GLU A 400 -9.17 28.03 -18.51
CA GLU A 400 -7.88 28.59 -18.89
C GLU A 400 -7.25 29.34 -17.72
N ARG A 401 -5.92 29.35 -17.69
CA ARG A 401 -5.15 30.10 -16.71
C ARG A 401 -3.74 30.37 -17.25
N ALA A 402 -3.40 31.65 -17.43
CA ALA A 402 -2.14 32.03 -18.06
C ALA A 402 -0.92 31.80 -17.15
N THR A 403 -1.07 31.97 -15.84
CA THR A 403 0.02 31.76 -14.86
C THR A 403 -0.52 31.10 -13.59
N PRO A 404 0.32 30.41 -12.79
CA PRO A 404 -0.11 29.82 -11.51
C PRO A 404 -0.76 30.80 -10.52
N ALA A 405 -0.49 32.11 -10.65
CA ALA A 405 -1.08 33.17 -9.84
C ALA A 405 -2.20 33.95 -10.55
N GLY A 406 -2.39 33.75 -11.85
CA GLY A 406 -3.40 34.43 -12.65
C GLY A 406 -4.82 33.96 -12.35
N PRO A 407 -5.84 34.66 -12.86
CA PRO A 407 -7.23 34.25 -12.70
C PRO A 407 -7.50 32.94 -13.45
N LEU A 408 -8.42 32.14 -12.91
CA LEU A 408 -9.03 31.03 -13.63
C LEU A 408 -10.22 31.57 -14.43
N THR A 409 -10.33 31.26 -15.71
CA THR A 409 -11.43 31.70 -16.56
C THR A 409 -12.05 30.55 -17.34
N ALA A 410 -13.32 30.67 -17.70
CA ALA A 410 -13.97 29.80 -18.70
C ALA A 410 -14.87 30.68 -19.59
N ASN A 411 -14.73 30.55 -20.91
CA ASN A 411 -15.44 31.42 -21.89
C ASN A 411 -15.26 32.93 -21.63
N GLY A 412 -14.10 33.34 -21.10
CA GLY A 412 -13.81 34.73 -20.73
C GLY A 412 -14.39 35.20 -19.39
N GLU A 413 -15.21 34.40 -18.71
CA GLU A 413 -15.73 34.69 -17.37
C GLU A 413 -14.74 34.25 -16.29
N PRO A 414 -14.47 35.07 -15.25
CA PRO A 414 -13.62 34.67 -14.13
C PRO A 414 -14.32 33.66 -13.22
N TRP A 415 -13.55 32.74 -12.65
CA TRP A 415 -14.00 31.78 -11.64
C TRP A 415 -13.08 31.84 -10.43
N GLU A 416 -13.68 31.89 -9.25
CA GLU A 416 -12.98 31.82 -7.98
C GLU A 416 -12.67 30.37 -7.63
N ILE A 417 -11.45 30.10 -7.15
CA ILE A 417 -11.05 28.78 -6.66
C ILE A 417 -11.14 28.81 -5.13
N THR A 418 -12.08 28.05 -4.57
CA THR A 418 -12.14 27.76 -3.14
C THR A 418 -11.53 26.38 -2.88
N GLU A 419 -11.41 25.99 -1.60
CA GLU A 419 -10.89 24.66 -1.26
C GLU A 419 -11.88 23.54 -1.60
N THR A 420 -13.18 23.84 -1.71
CA THR A 420 -14.25 22.84 -1.90
C THR A 420 -14.94 22.92 -3.26
N ALA A 421 -14.80 24.04 -3.99
CA ALA A 421 -15.40 24.23 -5.31
C ALA A 421 -14.65 25.29 -6.15
N ILE A 422 -14.99 25.37 -7.43
CA ILE A 422 -14.80 26.59 -8.21
C ILE A 422 -16.15 27.27 -8.42
N VAL A 423 -16.20 28.59 -8.29
CA VAL A 423 -17.45 29.37 -8.23
C VAL A 423 -17.40 30.54 -9.21
N ASN A 424 -18.45 30.73 -9.99
CA ASN A 424 -18.56 31.88 -10.88
C ASN A 424 -19.28 33.07 -10.20
N PRO A 425 -19.22 34.29 -10.77
CA PRO A 425 -19.92 35.47 -10.27
C PRO A 425 -21.44 35.30 -10.09
N ALA A 426 -22.07 34.41 -10.85
CA ALA A 426 -23.50 34.10 -10.73
C ALA A 426 -23.82 33.08 -9.61
N GLY A 427 -22.81 32.58 -8.89
CA GLY A 427 -22.97 31.60 -7.81
C GLY A 427 -23.09 30.15 -8.26
N LYS A 428 -22.89 29.84 -9.55
CA LYS A 428 -22.75 28.45 -10.01
C LYS A 428 -21.48 27.86 -9.39
N THR A 429 -21.62 26.71 -8.75
CA THR A 429 -20.53 25.99 -8.11
C THR A 429 -20.22 24.70 -8.85
N LEU A 430 -18.94 24.37 -8.98
CA LEU A 430 -18.47 23.09 -9.49
C LEU A 430 -17.61 22.42 -8.42
N PRO A 431 -18.04 21.26 -7.89
CA PRO A 431 -17.45 20.70 -6.68
C PRO A 431 -16.06 20.12 -6.94
N ARG A 432 -15.25 20.13 -5.90
CA ARG A 432 -13.97 19.43 -5.86
C ARG A 432 -14.18 17.92 -6.00
N VAL A 433 -13.29 17.29 -6.76
CA VAL A 433 -13.21 15.85 -6.95
C VAL A 433 -12.08 15.31 -6.09
N ALA A 434 -12.35 14.24 -5.35
CA ALA A 434 -11.36 13.58 -4.53
C ALA A 434 -10.28 12.93 -5.41
N GLY A 435 -9.03 13.22 -5.07
CA GLY A 435 -7.84 12.65 -5.69
C GLY A 435 -6.66 12.84 -4.74
N HIS A 436 -5.54 12.20 -5.05
CA HIS A 436 -4.35 12.24 -4.20
C HIS A 436 -3.08 12.17 -5.04
N VAL A 437 -2.00 12.67 -4.46
CA VAL A 437 -0.65 12.46 -5.01
C VAL A 437 -0.15 11.08 -4.60
N ALA A 438 0.60 10.43 -5.48
CA ALA A 438 1.32 9.18 -5.22
C ALA A 438 2.56 9.10 -6.12
N PHE A 439 3.50 8.22 -5.79
CA PHE A 439 4.50 7.76 -6.74
C PHE A 439 3.86 6.92 -7.85
N SER A 440 4.38 7.03 -9.07
CA SER A 440 3.86 6.35 -10.25
C SER A 440 3.79 4.83 -10.07
N PHE A 441 4.84 4.20 -9.50
CA PHE A 441 4.83 2.76 -9.27
C PHE A 441 3.64 2.31 -8.39
N ALA A 442 3.32 3.09 -7.36
CA ALA A 442 2.25 2.76 -6.43
C ALA A 442 0.89 2.87 -7.13
N TRP A 443 0.70 3.91 -7.94
CA TRP A 443 -0.50 4.03 -8.77
C TRP A 443 -0.67 2.84 -9.72
N SER A 444 0.39 2.51 -10.47
CA SER A 444 0.42 1.39 -11.42
C SER A 444 0.11 0.04 -10.74
N ALA A 445 0.67 -0.19 -9.55
CA ALA A 445 0.51 -1.43 -8.79
C ALA A 445 -0.94 -1.72 -8.37
N PHE A 446 -1.76 -0.68 -8.12
CA PHE A 446 -3.10 -0.81 -7.54
C PHE A 446 -4.25 -0.42 -8.47
N VAL A 447 -3.99 0.38 -9.50
CA VAL A 447 -5.05 0.91 -10.38
C VAL A 447 -4.95 0.34 -11.79
N GLU A 448 -3.77 0.31 -12.37
CA GLU A 448 -3.59 -0.14 -13.75
C GLU A 448 -3.61 -1.66 -13.86
N ARG A 449 -3.01 -2.36 -12.88
CA ARG A 449 -3.03 -3.83 -12.83
C ARG A 449 -4.36 -4.44 -12.40
N ALA A 450 -5.25 -3.70 -11.78
CA ALA A 450 -6.58 -4.21 -11.42
C ALA A 450 -7.51 -4.38 -12.64
N ARG A 451 -7.05 -3.98 -13.84
CA ARG A 451 -7.80 -4.07 -15.11
C ARG A 451 -7.41 -5.28 -15.98
N ASN A 452 -6.34 -5.98 -15.62
CA ASN A 452 -5.92 -7.24 -16.23
C ASN A 452 -6.14 -8.37 -15.22
#